data_AF-A0A955XTU8-F1
#
_entry.id   AF-A0A955XTU8-F1
#
_cell.length_a   1.000
_cell.length_b   1.000
_cell.length_c   1.000
_cell.angle_alpha   90.00
_cell.angle_beta   90.00
_cell.angle_gamma   90.00
#
_symmetry.space_group_name_H-M   'P 1'
#
loop_
_entity.id
_entity.type
_entity.pdbx_description
1 polymer ?
#
loop_
_entity_poly.entity_id
_entity_poly.type
_entity_poly.pdbx_seq_one_letter_code
_entity_poly.pdbx_strand_id
1 'polypeptide(L)'
;MLRSYRFVCSVVCSTLVLVGCEVDGEEPAAEDASGTTDLSSQADGNTLDTSNGGAETPAAGFYADQYDTIVSISDEVWIQLFPGSDDPGVYLVESINAEEGYLVAHNDPNNQFSPDLWSRFDFVQVSGEWLYCQSAYDAATAADAEATEAADASDPSNAGCGGGGWSELNPSSVLPTDLEGHWIDQFGTNHHIHGNQWQMMFDGSDPGVFQIAEIDEAGFFIARNSVDNAFAAGLWSRFDYVEDNGNYWFCQTAYDAATFADAASASAPDASNPETSGCAGVAWSSLTAPM
;
A
#
# COMPACT_ATOMS: atom_id res chain seq x y z
N MET A 1 -6.77 47.42 35.41
CA MET A 1 -7.85 46.70 36.11
C MET A 1 -7.69 45.23 35.82
N LEU A 2 -7.61 44.42 36.88
CA LEU A 2 -7.41 42.97 36.84
C LEU A 2 -8.62 42.24 36.23
N ARG A 3 -8.39 41.08 35.61
CA ARG A 3 -8.92 39.80 36.09
C ARG A 3 -8.32 38.61 35.31
N SER A 4 -7.43 37.88 35.98
CA SER A 4 -7.14 36.48 35.70
C SER A 4 -8.30 35.61 36.20
N TYR A 5 -8.70 34.61 35.41
CA TYR A 5 -9.55 33.51 35.88
C TYR A 5 -8.69 32.26 36.03
N ARG A 6 -8.64 31.71 37.25
CA ARG A 6 -8.20 30.35 37.56
C ARG A 6 -9.46 29.50 37.76
N PHE A 7 -9.56 28.37 37.08
CA PHE A 7 -10.50 27.31 37.45
C PHE A 7 -9.72 26.21 38.15
N VAL A 8 -10.16 25.92 39.38
CA VAL A 8 -9.75 24.79 40.21
C VAL A 8 -10.83 23.73 40.02
N CYS A 9 -10.47 22.50 39.67
CA CYS A 9 -11.38 21.38 39.83
C CYS A 9 -10.75 20.35 40.78
N SER A 10 -11.49 20.06 41.84
CA SER A 10 -11.11 19.22 42.98
C SER A 10 -11.28 17.75 42.65
N VAL A 11 -10.32 16.97 43.15
CA VAL A 11 -10.36 15.52 43.32
C VAL A 11 -11.47 15.15 44.30
N VAL A 12 -12.36 14.23 43.91
CA VAL A 12 -13.24 13.52 44.85
C VAL A 12 -12.83 12.06 44.89
N CYS A 13 -12.29 11.68 46.04
CA CYS A 13 -11.99 10.33 46.47
C CYS A 13 -13.29 9.70 47.02
N SER A 14 -13.67 8.52 46.53
CA SER A 14 -14.68 7.67 47.16
C SER A 14 -14.25 6.21 47.13
N THR A 15 -13.93 5.69 48.31
CA THR A 15 -13.73 4.30 48.68
C THR A 15 -15.01 3.47 48.58
N LEU A 16 -14.95 2.24 48.05
CA LEU A 16 -15.90 1.17 48.37
C LEU A 16 -15.30 -0.25 48.26
N VAL A 17 -15.06 -0.84 49.43
CA VAL A 17 -15.24 -2.23 49.91
C VAL A 17 -14.90 -3.45 49.03
N LEU A 18 -13.93 -4.24 49.55
CA LEU A 18 -13.63 -5.65 49.28
C LEU A 18 -14.67 -6.62 49.86
N VAL A 19 -15.03 -7.67 49.10
CA VAL A 19 -15.46 -8.99 49.62
C VAL A 19 -14.88 -10.07 48.70
N GLY A 20 -14.21 -11.06 49.27
CA GLY A 20 -13.67 -12.25 48.59
C GLY A 20 -14.29 -13.56 49.08
N CYS A 21 -13.59 -14.67 48.78
CA CYS A 21 -13.82 -16.10 49.08
C CYS A 21 -14.66 -16.85 48.01
N GLU A 22 -14.35 -18.08 47.56
CA GLU A 22 -13.36 -19.10 47.95
C GLU A 22 -13.18 -20.13 46.82
N VAL A 23 -12.16 -20.99 46.93
CA VAL A 23 -11.73 -22.04 45.98
C VAL A 23 -11.98 -23.41 46.59
N ASP A 24 -12.53 -24.36 45.82
CA ASP A 24 -12.45 -25.83 45.97
C ASP A 24 -12.68 -26.40 44.54
N GLY A 25 -11.97 -27.36 43.94
CA GLY A 25 -11.04 -28.38 44.41
C GLY A 25 -11.66 -29.77 44.25
N GLU A 26 -11.57 -30.42 43.08
CA GLU A 26 -11.59 -31.91 42.96
C GLU A 26 -11.27 -32.41 41.53
N GLU A 27 -10.33 -33.35 41.47
CA GLU A 27 -9.87 -34.16 40.33
C GLU A 27 -10.85 -35.32 40.08
N PRO A 28 -10.91 -35.91 38.86
CA PRO A 28 -10.28 -37.23 38.76
C PRO A 28 -9.69 -37.63 37.40
N ALA A 29 -8.62 -38.42 37.51
CA ALA A 29 -8.30 -39.67 36.81
C ALA A 29 -7.96 -39.66 35.30
N ALA A 30 -6.72 -40.08 35.07
CA ALA A 30 -6.10 -40.45 33.81
C ALA A 30 -6.74 -41.69 33.15
N GLU A 31 -6.79 -41.68 31.82
CA GLU A 31 -6.58 -42.90 31.02
C GLU A 31 -5.60 -42.61 29.87
N ASP A 32 -4.85 -43.66 29.60
CA ASP A 32 -3.60 -43.78 28.85
C ASP A 32 -3.90 -44.06 27.37
N ALA A 33 -3.29 -43.31 26.45
CA ALA A 33 -3.25 -43.66 25.03
C ALA A 33 -1.97 -43.15 24.37
N SER A 34 -0.95 -43.99 24.49
CA SER A 34 0.18 -44.14 23.58
C SER A 34 -0.10 -43.71 22.13
N GLY A 35 0.63 -42.71 21.66
CA GLY A 35 0.71 -42.34 20.24
C GLY A 35 1.99 -41.55 19.98
N THR A 36 3.03 -42.24 19.54
CA THR A 36 4.31 -41.65 19.14
C THR A 36 4.16 -40.96 17.79
N THR A 37 4.38 -39.65 17.69
CA THR A 37 4.73 -38.99 16.43
C THR A 37 5.63 -37.79 16.67
N ASP A 38 6.68 -37.75 15.86
CA ASP A 38 7.77 -36.79 15.73
C ASP A 38 7.46 -35.32 16.06
N LEU A 39 8.29 -34.74 16.93
CA LEU A 39 8.46 -33.30 17.06
C LEU A 39 9.60 -32.85 16.15
N SER A 40 9.27 -32.51 14.91
CA SER A 40 10.06 -31.58 14.11
C SER A 40 9.20 -30.91 13.05
N SER A 41 8.58 -29.79 13.40
CA SER A 41 8.42 -28.69 12.46
C SER A 41 8.24 -27.42 13.27
N GLN A 42 9.18 -26.51 13.02
CA GLN A 42 9.16 -25.14 13.51
C GLN A 42 7.93 -24.43 12.92
N ALA A 43 7.42 -23.49 13.70
CA ALA A 43 6.29 -22.66 13.34
C ALA A 43 6.69 -21.69 12.22
N ASP A 44 6.36 -22.05 10.98
CA ASP A 44 6.18 -21.08 9.91
C ASP A 44 4.69 -20.71 9.90
N GLY A 45 4.39 -19.55 10.49
CA GLY A 45 3.07 -18.92 10.43
C GLY A 45 2.79 -18.36 9.04
N ASN A 46 2.61 -19.23 8.05
CA ASN A 46 2.01 -18.87 6.79
C ASN A 46 0.92 -19.90 6.43
N THR A 47 -0.31 -19.57 6.77
CA THR A 47 -1.49 -20.22 6.24
C THR A 47 -2.53 -19.12 6.02
N LEU A 48 -2.45 -18.48 4.84
CA LEU A 48 -3.66 -17.95 4.20
C LEU A 48 -4.50 -19.17 3.83
N ASP A 49 -5.38 -19.53 4.77
CA ASP A 49 -6.42 -20.54 4.59
C ASP A 49 -7.48 -19.99 3.64
N THR A 50 -7.33 -20.26 2.34
CA THR A 50 -8.37 -20.04 1.33
C THR A 50 -9.40 -21.16 1.43
N SER A 51 -10.23 -21.14 2.47
CA SER A 51 -11.41 -22.02 2.54
C SER A 51 -12.58 -21.42 3.33
N ASN A 52 -13.06 -20.24 2.93
CA ASN A 52 -14.48 -19.91 3.04
C ASN A 52 -14.80 -18.71 2.16
N GLY A 53 -15.85 -18.81 1.33
CA GLY A 53 -16.34 -17.73 0.47
C GLY A 53 -16.94 -16.55 1.24
N GLY A 54 -16.08 -15.80 1.94
CA GLY A 54 -16.31 -14.47 2.49
C GLY A 54 -15.58 -13.47 1.61
N ALA A 55 -16.14 -12.27 1.44
CA ALA A 55 -15.78 -11.44 0.30
C ALA A 55 -14.34 -10.94 0.34
N GLU A 56 -13.80 -10.79 -0.88
CA GLU A 56 -12.40 -10.47 -1.16
C GLU A 56 -12.36 -9.13 -1.90
N THR A 57 -11.26 -8.41 -1.74
CA THR A 57 -10.88 -7.29 -2.61
C THR A 57 -9.78 -7.77 -3.56
N PRO A 58 -9.51 -7.06 -4.68
CA PRO A 58 -8.28 -7.28 -5.43
C PRO A 58 -7.06 -7.20 -4.50
N ALA A 59 -6.05 -8.02 -4.79
CA ALA A 59 -4.79 -7.99 -4.07
C ALA A 59 -4.05 -6.66 -4.35
N ALA A 60 -3.10 -6.31 -3.48
CA ALA A 60 -2.18 -5.24 -3.79
C ALA A 60 -1.31 -5.60 -5.01
N GLY A 61 -1.01 -4.62 -5.84
CA GLY A 61 -0.20 -4.80 -7.05
C GLY A 61 -0.58 -3.87 -8.18
N PHE A 62 -0.12 -4.23 -9.38
CA PHE A 62 -0.39 -3.49 -10.60
C PHE A 62 -1.42 -4.21 -11.46
N TYR A 63 -2.29 -3.40 -12.06
CA TYR A 63 -3.34 -3.84 -12.93
C TYR A 63 -3.41 -2.93 -14.16
N ALA A 64 -3.91 -3.46 -15.25
CA ALA A 64 -4.34 -2.69 -16.41
C ALA A 64 -5.82 -2.97 -16.68
N ASP A 65 -6.58 -1.94 -17.01
CA ASP A 65 -7.95 -2.11 -17.48
C ASP A 65 -8.02 -2.19 -19.01
N GLN A 66 -9.22 -2.45 -19.54
CA GLN A 66 -9.48 -2.55 -20.99
C GLN A 66 -9.30 -1.22 -21.75
N TYR A 67 -9.00 -0.13 -21.04
CA TYR A 67 -8.73 1.19 -21.60
C TYR A 67 -7.25 1.56 -21.52
N ASP A 68 -6.38 0.61 -21.18
CA ASP A 68 -4.94 0.80 -20.94
C ASP A 68 -4.63 1.69 -19.71
N THR A 69 -5.60 1.92 -18.82
CA THR A 69 -5.35 2.61 -17.55
C THR A 69 -4.53 1.71 -16.64
N ILE A 70 -3.39 2.19 -16.17
CA ILE A 70 -2.60 1.49 -15.16
C ILE A 70 -3.16 1.83 -13.78
N VAL A 71 -3.42 0.81 -12.98
CA VAL A 71 -3.91 0.93 -11.62
C VAL A 71 -2.89 0.29 -10.68
N SER A 72 -2.38 1.08 -9.73
CA SER A 72 -1.57 0.57 -8.61
C SER A 72 -2.43 0.58 -7.35
N ILE A 73 -2.61 -0.59 -6.74
CA ILE A 73 -3.48 -0.81 -5.58
C ILE A 73 -2.64 -1.22 -4.39
N SER A 74 -2.80 -0.54 -3.26
CA SER A 74 -2.26 -0.95 -1.97
C SER A 74 -3.32 -0.72 -0.89
N ASP A 75 -2.99 -1.07 0.36
CA ASP A 75 -3.80 -0.76 1.54
C ASP A 75 -3.76 0.74 1.92
N GLU A 76 -2.76 1.50 1.45
CA GLU A 76 -2.60 2.92 1.73
C GLU A 76 -3.11 3.83 0.61
N VAL A 77 -2.96 3.41 -0.65
CA VAL A 77 -3.23 4.25 -1.81
C VAL A 77 -3.69 3.45 -3.01
N TRP A 78 -4.65 4.02 -3.73
CA TRP A 78 -5.08 3.63 -5.07
C TRP A 78 -4.62 4.72 -6.05
N ILE A 79 -3.86 4.35 -7.08
CA ILE A 79 -3.31 5.27 -8.07
C ILE A 79 -3.79 4.85 -9.47
N GLN A 80 -4.35 5.78 -10.24
CA GLN A 80 -4.79 5.57 -11.62
C GLN A 80 -3.99 6.45 -12.58
N LEU A 81 -3.26 5.83 -13.49
CA LEU A 81 -2.56 6.50 -14.58
C LEU A 81 -3.30 6.26 -15.88
N PHE A 82 -3.99 7.30 -16.37
CA PHE A 82 -4.72 7.24 -17.63
C PHE A 82 -3.76 7.36 -18.82
N PRO A 83 -4.01 6.65 -19.94
CA PRO A 83 -3.18 6.76 -21.13
C PRO A 83 -3.07 8.21 -21.62
N GLY A 84 -1.84 8.69 -21.74
CA GLY A 84 -1.55 10.06 -22.19
C GLY A 84 -1.83 11.16 -21.17
N SER A 85 -2.04 10.81 -19.90
CA SER A 85 -2.04 11.76 -18.78
C SER A 85 -0.67 11.78 -18.11
N ASP A 86 -0.18 12.98 -17.80
CA ASP A 86 1.02 13.18 -16.97
C ASP A 86 0.67 13.34 -15.47
N ASP A 87 -0.63 13.39 -15.15
CA ASP A 87 -1.15 13.54 -13.80
C ASP A 87 -2.03 12.31 -13.46
N PRO A 88 -1.59 11.44 -12.52
CA PRO A 88 -2.40 10.31 -12.07
C PRO A 88 -3.48 10.77 -11.09
N GLY A 89 -4.60 10.04 -11.04
CA GLY A 89 -5.55 10.13 -9.94
C GLY A 89 -5.01 9.39 -8.73
N VAL A 90 -4.83 10.09 -7.60
CA VAL A 90 -4.34 9.53 -6.34
C VAL A 90 -5.45 9.53 -5.30
N TYR A 91 -5.71 8.38 -4.70
CA TYR A 91 -6.78 8.20 -3.73
C TYR A 91 -6.21 7.51 -2.49
N LEU A 92 -6.14 8.24 -1.38
CA LEU A 92 -5.62 7.77 -0.10
C LEU A 92 -6.67 6.90 0.56
N VAL A 93 -6.38 5.61 0.72
CA VAL A 93 -7.34 4.63 1.23
C VAL A 93 -7.58 4.90 2.72
N GLU A 94 -8.84 5.09 3.10
CA GLU A 94 -9.25 5.32 4.49
C GLU A 94 -9.83 4.05 5.10
N SER A 95 -10.62 3.31 4.34
CA SER A 95 -11.22 2.06 4.80
C SER A 95 -11.45 1.08 3.65
N ILE A 96 -11.35 -0.20 3.98
CA ILE A 96 -11.65 -1.31 3.08
C ILE A 96 -12.72 -2.16 3.75
N ASN A 97 -13.86 -2.34 3.07
CA ASN A 97 -14.88 -3.29 3.45
C ASN A 97 -14.82 -4.48 2.51
N ALA A 98 -13.98 -5.45 2.86
CA ALA A 98 -13.84 -6.67 2.06
C ALA A 98 -15.15 -7.44 1.96
N GLU A 99 -15.92 -7.52 3.06
CA GLU A 99 -17.22 -8.23 3.13
C GLU A 99 -18.24 -7.73 2.09
N GLU A 100 -18.29 -6.42 1.88
CA GLU A 100 -19.20 -5.76 0.93
C GLU A 100 -18.53 -5.40 -0.40
N GLY A 101 -17.24 -5.71 -0.56
CA GLY A 101 -16.50 -5.53 -1.80
C GLY A 101 -16.28 -4.07 -2.19
N TYR A 102 -15.90 -3.19 -1.27
CA TYR A 102 -15.52 -1.82 -1.61
C TYR A 102 -14.40 -1.25 -0.75
N LEU A 103 -13.84 -0.13 -1.19
CA LEU A 103 -13.02 0.76 -0.37
C LEU A 103 -13.52 2.20 -0.46
N VAL A 104 -13.25 2.98 0.58
CA VAL A 104 -13.44 4.43 0.62
C VAL A 104 -12.09 5.10 0.70
N ALA A 105 -11.90 6.15 -0.10
CA ALA A 105 -10.64 6.87 -0.19
C ALA A 105 -10.85 8.39 -0.20
N HIS A 106 -9.89 9.12 0.37
CA HIS A 106 -9.80 10.57 0.26
C HIS A 106 -9.01 10.93 -1.00
N ASN A 107 -9.59 11.76 -1.85
CA ASN A 107 -8.97 12.20 -3.09
C ASN A 107 -7.81 13.16 -2.78
N ASP A 108 -6.64 12.91 -3.36
CA ASP A 108 -5.48 13.76 -3.14
C ASP A 108 -5.80 15.23 -3.49
N PRO A 109 -5.34 16.22 -2.69
CA PRO A 109 -5.58 17.64 -2.96
C PRO A 109 -5.04 18.11 -4.31
N ASN A 110 -4.08 17.37 -4.89
CA ASN A 110 -3.48 17.69 -6.18
C ASN A 110 -4.17 16.98 -7.36
N ASN A 111 -5.20 16.16 -7.12
CA ASN A 111 -5.96 15.56 -8.20
C ASN A 111 -6.63 16.65 -9.06
N GLN A 112 -6.59 16.46 -10.38
CA GLN A 112 -7.23 17.40 -11.32
C GLN A 112 -8.75 17.46 -11.14
N PHE A 113 -9.36 16.35 -10.72
CA PHE A 113 -10.79 16.20 -10.53
C PHE A 113 -11.11 15.83 -9.09
N SER A 114 -12.14 16.49 -8.54
CA SER A 114 -12.63 16.26 -7.19
C SER A 114 -11.55 16.27 -6.08
N PRO A 115 -10.61 17.23 -6.07
CA PRO A 115 -9.61 17.30 -5.00
C PRO A 115 -10.27 17.55 -3.65
N ASP A 116 -9.70 16.98 -2.58
CA ASP A 116 -10.20 17.09 -1.20
C ASP A 116 -11.65 16.58 -0.99
N LEU A 117 -12.13 15.72 -1.89
CA LEU A 117 -13.41 15.02 -1.77
C LEU A 117 -13.16 13.53 -1.53
N TRP A 118 -14.25 12.75 -1.44
CA TRP A 118 -14.19 11.34 -1.11
C TRP A 118 -14.71 10.49 -2.27
N SER A 119 -14.02 9.38 -2.51
CA SER A 119 -14.38 8.37 -3.49
C SER A 119 -14.72 7.05 -2.84
N ARG A 120 -15.57 6.28 -3.50
CA ARG A 120 -15.86 4.87 -3.21
C ARG A 120 -15.53 4.07 -4.45
N PHE A 121 -14.79 2.98 -4.29
CA PHE A 121 -14.51 2.01 -5.34
C PHE A 121 -15.13 0.68 -4.94
N ASP A 122 -16.10 0.22 -5.73
CA ASP A 122 -16.74 -1.09 -5.59
C ASP A 122 -16.03 -2.11 -6.48
N PHE A 123 -16.03 -3.37 -6.03
CA PHE A 123 -15.38 -4.50 -6.68
C PHE A 123 -16.39 -5.63 -6.92
N VAL A 124 -16.20 -6.32 -8.04
CA VAL A 124 -16.89 -7.58 -8.32
C VAL A 124 -15.92 -8.54 -8.97
N GLN A 125 -16.10 -9.84 -8.70
CA GLN A 125 -15.38 -10.89 -9.42
C GLN A 125 -16.32 -11.58 -10.42
N VAL A 126 -15.90 -11.64 -11.68
CA VAL A 126 -16.62 -12.33 -12.75
C VAL A 126 -15.69 -13.36 -13.36
N SER A 127 -16.07 -14.65 -13.27
CA SER A 127 -15.25 -15.75 -13.81
C SER A 127 -13.80 -15.80 -13.29
N GLY A 128 -13.56 -15.29 -12.08
CA GLY A 128 -12.23 -15.22 -11.46
C GLY A 128 -11.44 -13.95 -11.79
N GLU A 129 -11.99 -13.05 -12.60
CA GLU A 129 -11.39 -11.76 -12.96
C GLU A 129 -12.01 -10.67 -12.09
N TRP A 130 -11.16 -9.75 -11.60
CA TRP A 130 -11.60 -8.61 -10.81
C TRP A 130 -12.03 -7.47 -11.73
N LEU A 131 -13.15 -6.84 -11.40
CA LEU A 131 -13.61 -5.60 -12.01
C LEU A 131 -13.88 -4.58 -10.91
N TYR A 132 -13.73 -3.30 -11.23
CA TYR A 132 -14.01 -2.20 -10.32
C TYR A 132 -14.89 -1.12 -10.94
N CYS A 133 -15.59 -0.40 -10.06
CA CYS A 133 -16.33 0.80 -10.40
C CYS A 133 -16.08 1.87 -9.35
N GLN A 134 -15.73 3.09 -9.77
CA GLN A 134 -15.73 4.25 -8.88
C GLN A 134 -17.17 4.80 -8.76
N SER A 135 -17.92 4.30 -7.78
CA SER A 135 -19.34 4.62 -7.59
C SER A 135 -19.58 6.02 -7.02
N ALA A 136 -18.65 6.52 -6.21
CA ALA A 136 -18.56 7.91 -5.81
C ALA A 136 -17.20 8.48 -6.21
N TYR A 137 -17.19 9.70 -6.73
CA TYR A 137 -15.96 10.41 -7.13
C TYR A 137 -15.83 11.79 -6.50
N ASP A 138 -16.89 12.35 -5.92
CA ASP A 138 -16.96 13.73 -5.41
C ASP A 138 -17.79 13.86 -4.13
N ALA A 139 -17.84 12.81 -3.30
CA ALA A 139 -18.61 12.86 -2.07
C ALA A 139 -17.99 13.84 -1.06
N ALA A 140 -18.83 14.57 -0.32
CA ALA A 140 -18.38 15.61 0.59
C ALA A 140 -17.67 15.06 1.85
N THR A 141 -17.97 13.82 2.23
CA THR A 141 -17.40 13.15 3.40
C THR A 141 -17.19 11.66 3.13
N ALA A 142 -16.32 11.02 3.93
CA ALA A 142 -16.13 9.57 3.89
C ALA A 142 -17.45 8.80 4.07
N ALA A 143 -18.30 9.26 5.00
CA ALA A 143 -19.60 8.66 5.26
C ALA A 143 -20.58 8.81 4.08
N ASP A 144 -20.51 9.92 3.34
CA ASP A 144 -21.32 10.10 2.13
C ASP A 144 -20.82 9.19 0.99
N ALA A 145 -19.49 9.00 0.86
CA ALA A 145 -18.92 8.04 -0.08
C ALA A 145 -19.34 6.61 0.27
N GLU A 146 -19.22 6.22 1.54
CA GLU A 146 -19.64 4.91 2.05
C GLU A 146 -21.15 4.67 1.85
N ALA A 147 -21.99 5.70 2.06
CA ALA A 147 -23.43 5.60 1.86
C ALA A 147 -23.87 5.61 0.38
N THR A 148 -22.94 5.79 -0.57
CA THR A 148 -23.26 5.73 -1.99
C THR A 148 -23.73 4.32 -2.35
N GLU A 149 -24.81 4.23 -3.12
CA GLU A 149 -25.34 2.94 -3.57
C GLU A 149 -24.28 2.22 -4.41
N ALA A 150 -24.02 0.96 -4.07
CA ALA A 150 -23.09 0.12 -4.81
C ALA A 150 -23.51 0.05 -6.29
N ALA A 151 -22.53 0.03 -7.18
CA ALA A 151 -22.79 -0.13 -8.61
C ALA A 151 -23.52 -1.47 -8.89
N ASP A 152 -24.36 -1.49 -9.93
CA ASP A 152 -25.10 -2.70 -10.31
C ASP A 152 -24.16 -3.73 -10.95
N ALA A 153 -23.95 -4.84 -10.26
CA ALA A 153 -23.06 -5.93 -10.68
C ALA A 153 -23.78 -7.05 -11.45
N SER A 154 -25.01 -6.85 -11.94
CA SER A 154 -25.78 -7.87 -12.65
C SER A 154 -25.31 -8.14 -14.09
N ASP A 155 -24.72 -7.14 -14.74
CA ASP A 155 -24.10 -7.24 -16.08
C ASP A 155 -22.86 -6.32 -16.18
N PRO A 156 -21.82 -6.54 -15.35
CA PRO A 156 -20.74 -5.60 -15.14
C PRO A 156 -19.86 -5.41 -16.39
N SER A 157 -19.84 -6.38 -17.32
CA SER A 157 -19.14 -6.22 -18.59
C SER A 157 -19.78 -5.17 -19.52
N ASN A 158 -21.06 -4.83 -19.32
CA ASN A 158 -21.79 -3.95 -20.23
C ASN A 158 -22.44 -2.72 -19.56
N ALA A 159 -22.75 -2.79 -18.26
CA ALA A 159 -23.50 -1.76 -17.55
C ALA A 159 -23.18 -1.73 -16.04
N GLY A 160 -23.84 -0.81 -15.34
CA GLY A 160 -23.87 -0.74 -13.87
C GLY A 160 -22.94 0.30 -13.24
N CYS A 161 -21.84 0.64 -13.90
CA CYS A 161 -20.93 1.69 -13.43
C CYS A 161 -21.26 3.03 -14.11
N GLY A 162 -22.16 3.82 -13.52
CA GLY A 162 -22.60 5.10 -14.12
C GLY A 162 -23.31 4.95 -15.48
N GLY A 163 -23.82 3.75 -15.78
CA GLY A 163 -24.44 3.39 -17.06
C GLY A 163 -23.49 2.79 -18.09
N GLY A 164 -22.18 2.72 -17.81
CA GLY A 164 -21.19 1.96 -18.58
C GLY A 164 -20.84 0.63 -17.91
N GLY A 165 -20.05 -0.19 -18.59
CA GLY A 165 -19.42 -1.37 -18.01
C GLY A 165 -18.37 -0.98 -16.96
N TRP A 166 -18.08 -1.91 -16.06
CA TRP A 166 -17.05 -1.81 -15.05
C TRP A 166 -15.66 -1.93 -15.70
N SER A 167 -14.64 -1.37 -15.05
CA SER A 167 -13.25 -1.49 -15.50
C SER A 167 -12.64 -2.81 -15.01
N GLU A 168 -11.93 -3.50 -15.87
CA GLU A 168 -11.20 -4.72 -15.54
C GLU A 168 -9.95 -4.40 -14.70
N LEU A 169 -9.57 -5.33 -13.81
CA LEU A 169 -8.30 -5.32 -13.11
C LEU A 169 -7.50 -6.54 -13.57
N ASN A 170 -6.94 -6.45 -14.77
CA ASN A 170 -6.08 -7.50 -15.30
C ASN A 170 -4.68 -7.36 -14.68
N PRO A 171 -4.16 -8.37 -13.95
CA PRO A 171 -2.84 -8.27 -13.33
C PRO A 171 -1.78 -7.90 -14.37
N SER A 172 -1.05 -6.84 -14.09
CA SER A 172 0.09 -6.39 -14.88
C SER A 172 1.35 -6.60 -14.05
N SER A 173 2.36 -7.27 -14.58
CA SER A 173 3.66 -7.39 -13.90
C SER A 173 4.60 -6.43 -14.57
N VAL A 174 5.21 -5.53 -13.80
CA VAL A 174 6.03 -4.46 -14.36
C VAL A 174 7.40 -4.28 -13.69
N LEU A 175 7.64 -4.83 -12.48
CA LEU A 175 9.01 -4.94 -11.96
C LEU A 175 9.72 -6.18 -12.53
N PRO A 176 11.04 -6.11 -12.79
CA PRO A 176 11.85 -7.30 -12.98
C PRO A 176 11.69 -8.22 -11.76
N THR A 177 11.36 -9.49 -11.99
CA THR A 177 11.09 -10.45 -10.91
C THR A 177 12.33 -10.76 -10.07
N ASP A 178 13.51 -10.50 -10.61
CA ASP A 178 14.81 -10.60 -9.96
C ASP A 178 15.21 -9.34 -9.18
N LEU A 179 14.48 -8.23 -9.31
CA LEU A 179 14.60 -7.05 -8.44
C LEU A 179 13.73 -7.18 -7.17
N GLU A 180 12.66 -7.96 -7.22
CA GLU A 180 11.87 -8.27 -6.02
C GLU A 180 12.69 -9.05 -4.99
N GLY A 181 12.54 -8.68 -3.72
CA GLY A 181 13.17 -9.38 -2.62
C GLY A 181 13.66 -8.46 -1.51
N HIS A 182 14.51 -9.06 -0.66
CA HIS A 182 15.18 -8.36 0.43
C HIS A 182 16.62 -8.06 0.02
N TRP A 183 17.06 -6.83 0.29
CA TRP A 183 18.39 -6.35 -0.09
C TRP A 183 19.02 -5.55 1.04
N ILE A 184 20.33 -5.45 1.02
CA ILE A 184 21.12 -4.55 1.87
C ILE A 184 22.02 -3.71 0.95
N ASP A 185 22.01 -2.39 1.16
CA ASP A 185 22.92 -1.49 0.46
C ASP A 185 24.29 -1.35 1.14
N GLN A 186 25.23 -0.66 0.49
CA GLN A 186 26.57 -0.43 1.04
C GLN A 186 26.59 0.44 2.30
N PHE A 187 25.47 1.07 2.64
CA PHE A 187 25.29 1.88 3.84
C PHE A 187 24.64 1.10 5.00
N GLY A 188 24.20 -0.13 4.74
CA GLY A 188 23.50 -0.99 5.70
C GLY A 188 22.00 -0.75 5.77
N THR A 189 21.41 0.00 4.83
CA THR A 189 19.96 0.15 4.69
C THR A 189 19.38 -1.18 4.23
N ASN A 190 18.34 -1.67 4.90
CA ASN A 190 17.60 -2.84 4.44
C ASN A 190 16.52 -2.38 3.46
N HIS A 191 16.43 -3.01 2.31
CA HIS A 191 15.37 -2.76 1.34
C HIS A 191 14.48 -3.99 1.25
N HIS A 192 13.18 -3.76 1.11
CA HIS A 192 12.22 -4.78 0.76
C HIS A 192 11.41 -4.28 -0.43
N ILE A 193 11.59 -4.92 -1.57
CA ILE A 193 10.91 -4.59 -2.83
C ILE A 193 9.95 -5.73 -3.11
N HIS A 194 8.66 -5.45 -3.15
CA HIS A 194 7.64 -6.47 -3.35
C HIS A 194 6.40 -5.88 -4.03
N GLY A 195 5.95 -6.48 -5.12
CA GLY A 195 4.77 -6.03 -5.85
C GLY A 195 4.92 -4.59 -6.31
N ASN A 196 4.06 -3.70 -5.81
CA ASN A 196 4.08 -2.28 -6.10
C ASN A 196 4.64 -1.43 -4.96
N GLN A 197 5.45 -1.99 -4.06
CA GLN A 197 6.00 -1.25 -2.93
C GLN A 197 7.52 -1.44 -2.80
N TRP A 198 8.23 -0.35 -2.52
CA TRP A 198 9.61 -0.37 -2.04
C TRP A 198 9.66 0.20 -0.63
N GLN A 199 10.15 -0.60 0.33
CA GLN A 199 10.43 -0.15 1.69
C GLN A 199 11.94 0.00 1.92
N MET A 200 12.35 1.09 2.58
CA MET A 200 13.74 1.35 3.00
C MET A 200 13.79 1.49 4.52
N MET A 201 14.42 0.53 5.19
CA MET A 201 14.54 0.48 6.63
C MET A 201 15.92 0.96 7.06
N PHE A 202 15.96 2.08 7.77
CA PHE A 202 17.17 2.62 8.38
C PHE A 202 17.22 2.25 9.86
N ASP A 203 18.41 1.93 10.38
CA ASP A 203 18.56 1.54 11.78
C ASP A 203 18.12 2.68 12.71
N GLY A 204 17.18 2.39 13.59
CA GLY A 204 16.63 3.35 14.55
C GLY A 204 15.65 4.39 14.00
N SER A 205 15.10 4.21 12.80
CA SER A 205 14.00 5.04 12.28
C SER A 205 12.83 4.21 11.77
N ASP A 206 11.68 4.86 11.60
CA ASP A 206 10.57 4.30 10.83
C ASP A 206 11.01 4.09 9.36
N PRO A 207 10.48 3.06 8.68
CA PRO A 207 10.83 2.80 7.28
C PRO A 207 10.32 3.91 6.37
N GLY A 208 11.08 4.22 5.32
CA GLY A 208 10.56 4.94 4.16
C GLY A 208 9.76 3.98 3.28
N VAL A 209 8.50 4.29 3.01
CA VAL A 209 7.60 3.49 2.17
C VAL A 209 7.30 4.25 0.88
N PHE A 210 7.48 3.57 -0.25
CA PHE A 210 7.30 4.12 -1.59
C PHE A 210 6.33 3.24 -2.37
N GLN A 211 5.14 3.77 -2.68
CA GLN A 211 4.10 3.08 -3.44
C GLN A 211 4.29 3.36 -4.93
N ILE A 212 4.75 2.36 -5.66
CA ILE A 212 5.12 2.46 -7.06
C ILE A 212 3.86 2.65 -7.91
N ALA A 213 3.84 3.71 -8.71
CA ALA A 213 2.70 4.11 -9.55
C ALA A 213 2.89 3.71 -11.01
N GLU A 214 4.13 3.83 -11.53
CA GLU A 214 4.49 3.49 -12.90
C GLU A 214 5.90 2.91 -12.92
N ILE A 215 6.12 1.98 -13.86
CA ILE A 215 7.44 1.43 -14.16
C ILE A 215 7.68 1.58 -15.65
N ASP A 216 8.87 2.06 -16.00
CA ASP A 216 9.28 2.33 -17.37
C ASP A 216 10.32 1.29 -17.82
N GLU A 217 10.21 0.86 -19.08
CA GLU A 217 11.12 -0.12 -19.70
C GLU A 217 12.58 0.37 -19.78
N ALA A 218 12.82 1.67 -19.62
CA ALA A 218 14.16 2.25 -19.55
C ALA A 218 14.90 2.01 -18.22
N GLY A 219 14.28 1.29 -17.27
CA GLY A 219 14.93 0.91 -16.01
C GLY A 219 14.74 1.96 -14.92
N PHE A 220 13.53 2.52 -14.80
CA PHE A 220 13.17 3.35 -13.66
C PHE A 220 11.70 3.14 -13.28
N PHE A 221 11.33 3.58 -12.09
CA PHE A 221 9.93 3.67 -11.69
C PHE A 221 9.67 4.97 -10.92
N ILE A 222 8.41 5.39 -10.95
CA ILE A 222 7.90 6.54 -10.22
C ILE A 222 7.03 6.04 -9.07
N ALA A 223 7.28 6.55 -7.87
CA ALA A 223 6.57 6.13 -6.67
C ALA A 223 6.04 7.33 -5.88
N ARG A 224 4.85 7.16 -5.30
CA ARG A 224 4.29 8.05 -4.30
C ARG A 224 4.91 7.71 -2.95
N ASN A 225 5.53 8.69 -2.31
CA ASN A 225 6.03 8.54 -0.95
C ASN A 225 4.84 8.43 0.00
N SER A 226 4.85 7.45 0.91
CA SER A 226 3.80 7.32 1.92
C SER A 226 3.67 8.63 2.72
N VAL A 227 2.43 8.95 3.12
CA VAL A 227 2.12 10.13 3.93
C VAL A 227 2.72 10.05 5.33
N ASP A 228 3.10 8.84 5.77
CA ASP A 228 3.73 8.58 7.06
C ASP A 228 5.27 8.66 7.01
N ASN A 229 5.85 8.84 5.82
CA ASN A 229 7.30 8.98 5.70
C ASN A 229 7.81 10.21 6.46
N ALA A 230 8.91 10.05 7.21
CA ALA A 230 9.52 11.16 7.96
C ALA A 230 10.01 12.33 7.06
N PHE A 231 10.29 12.05 5.78
CA PHE A 231 10.75 13.01 4.80
C PHE A 231 9.97 12.85 3.49
N ALA A 232 9.68 13.97 2.84
CA ALA A 232 8.98 14.01 1.55
C ALA A 232 7.65 13.23 1.53
N ALA A 233 6.93 13.21 2.65
CA ALA A 233 5.61 12.58 2.78
C ALA A 233 4.64 13.09 1.72
N GLY A 234 3.97 12.17 1.02
CA GLY A 234 3.01 12.53 -0.03
C GLY A 234 3.65 13.32 -1.18
N LEU A 235 4.96 13.20 -1.42
CA LEU A 235 5.62 13.69 -2.63
C LEU A 235 5.95 12.52 -3.55
N TRP A 236 6.52 12.82 -4.71
CA TRP A 236 6.88 11.82 -5.70
C TRP A 236 8.38 11.59 -5.73
N SER A 237 8.76 10.34 -5.87
CA SER A 237 10.14 9.91 -6.07
C SER A 237 10.29 9.21 -7.42
N ARG A 238 11.47 9.36 -8.01
CA ARG A 238 11.93 8.56 -9.15
C ARG A 238 13.11 7.73 -8.68
N PHE A 239 13.06 6.44 -9.00
CA PHE A 239 14.14 5.51 -8.75
C PHE A 239 14.57 4.89 -10.07
N ASP A 240 15.79 5.17 -10.46
CA ASP A 240 16.45 4.53 -11.60
C ASP A 240 17.23 3.32 -11.09
N TYR A 241 17.23 2.23 -11.84
CA TYR A 241 17.96 1.01 -11.51
C TYR A 241 18.68 0.42 -12.71
N VAL A 242 19.79 -0.27 -12.45
CA VAL A 242 20.56 -0.98 -13.47
C VAL A 242 21.13 -2.27 -12.89
N GLU A 243 21.13 -3.34 -13.68
CA GLU A 243 21.92 -4.53 -13.38
C GLU A 243 23.32 -4.36 -13.96
N ASP A 244 24.35 -4.47 -13.13
CA ASP A 244 25.75 -4.51 -13.56
C ASP A 244 26.51 -5.63 -12.84
N ASN A 245 27.13 -6.51 -13.64
CA ASN A 245 27.89 -7.67 -13.18
C ASN A 245 27.12 -8.57 -12.19
N GLY A 246 25.82 -8.75 -12.41
CA GLY A 246 24.95 -9.59 -11.57
C GLY A 246 24.52 -8.97 -10.25
N ASN A 247 24.75 -7.66 -10.06
CA ASN A 247 24.21 -6.90 -8.93
C ASN A 247 23.26 -5.84 -9.45
N TYR A 248 22.18 -5.59 -8.71
CA TYR A 248 21.36 -4.42 -8.94
C TYR A 248 21.97 -3.20 -8.26
N TRP A 249 21.83 -2.07 -8.94
CA TRP A 249 22.18 -0.76 -8.44
C TRP A 249 20.98 0.15 -8.61
N PHE A 250 20.75 1.06 -7.66
CA PHE A 250 19.70 2.06 -7.78
C PHE A 250 20.20 3.46 -7.46
N CYS A 251 19.52 4.44 -8.05
CA CYS A 251 19.68 5.86 -7.79
C CYS A 251 18.30 6.49 -7.62
N GLN A 252 18.04 7.10 -6.46
CA GLN A 252 16.85 7.93 -6.28
C GLN A 252 17.13 9.32 -6.87
N THR A 253 16.71 9.54 -8.12
CA THR A 253 17.02 10.76 -8.88
C THR A 253 16.10 11.93 -8.58
N ALA A 254 14.87 11.64 -8.15
CA ALA A 254 13.98 12.59 -7.51
C ALA A 254 13.52 12.02 -6.17
N TYR A 255 13.58 12.83 -5.12
CA TYR A 255 13.24 12.42 -3.75
C TYR A 255 12.02 13.15 -3.17
N ASP A 256 11.72 14.35 -3.68
CA ASP A 256 10.68 15.26 -3.18
C ASP A 256 9.95 16.02 -4.30
N ALA A 257 9.76 15.39 -5.47
CA ALA A 257 9.06 16.04 -6.57
C ALA A 257 7.60 16.34 -6.18
N ALA A 258 7.15 17.56 -6.48
CA ALA A 258 5.81 18.00 -6.13
C ALA A 258 4.72 17.26 -6.92
N THR A 259 5.03 16.87 -8.15
CA THR A 259 4.11 16.20 -9.07
C THR A 259 4.73 14.93 -9.64
N PHE A 260 3.87 14.04 -10.13
CA PHE A 260 4.28 12.84 -10.86
C PHE A 260 5.13 13.22 -12.08
N ALA A 261 4.67 14.18 -12.88
CA ALA A 261 5.38 14.68 -14.05
C ALA A 261 6.77 15.26 -13.72
N ASP A 262 6.92 15.96 -12.59
CA ASP A 262 8.22 16.46 -12.12
C ASP A 262 9.17 15.30 -11.78
N ALA A 263 8.68 14.24 -11.13
CA ALA A 263 9.48 13.04 -10.88
C ALA A 263 9.87 12.32 -12.18
N ALA A 264 8.89 12.12 -13.07
CA ALA A 264 9.09 11.45 -14.37
C ALA A 264 10.09 12.21 -15.26
N SER A 265 10.09 13.54 -15.22
CA SER A 265 10.98 14.38 -16.01
C SER A 265 12.37 14.58 -15.42
N ALA A 266 12.65 14.05 -14.23
CA ALA A 266 13.99 14.10 -13.66
C ALA A 266 15.02 13.46 -14.60
N SER A 267 16.20 14.06 -14.70
CA SER A 267 17.22 13.60 -15.64
C SER A 267 17.71 12.21 -15.27
N ALA A 268 17.71 11.30 -16.25
CA ALA A 268 18.26 9.97 -16.06
C ALA A 268 19.73 10.05 -15.59
N PRO A 269 20.13 9.23 -14.62
CA PRO A 269 21.50 9.19 -14.12
C PRO A 269 22.41 8.43 -15.10
N ASP A 270 23.72 8.67 -15.03
CA ASP A 270 24.68 7.91 -15.86
C ASP A 270 24.91 6.52 -15.26
N ALA A 271 24.36 5.49 -15.91
CA ALA A 271 24.48 4.10 -15.48
C ALA A 271 25.74 3.38 -16.01
N SER A 272 26.67 4.09 -16.68
CA SER A 272 27.83 3.45 -17.32
C SER A 272 28.85 2.85 -16.34
N ASN A 273 28.87 3.34 -15.09
CA ASN A 273 29.76 2.88 -14.03
C ASN A 273 29.14 3.13 -12.63
N PRO A 274 28.09 2.36 -12.27
CA PRO A 274 27.29 2.62 -11.08
C PRO A 274 28.09 2.45 -9.78
N GLU A 275 29.12 1.60 -9.78
CA GLU A 275 30.00 1.38 -8.62
C GLU A 275 30.76 2.64 -8.20
N THR A 276 31.01 3.59 -9.12
CA THR A 276 31.91 4.72 -8.84
C THR A 276 31.30 6.10 -9.10
N SER A 277 30.26 6.22 -9.92
CA SER A 277 29.68 7.52 -10.28
C SER A 277 28.27 7.40 -10.88
N GLY A 278 27.64 8.55 -11.17
CA GLY A 278 26.48 8.65 -12.04
C GLY A 278 25.18 9.04 -11.35
N CYS A 279 25.03 8.73 -10.06
CA CYS A 279 23.91 9.18 -9.25
C CYS A 279 24.26 10.55 -8.65
N ALA A 280 23.90 11.63 -9.33
CA ALA A 280 24.28 13.01 -8.93
C ALA A 280 25.79 13.22 -8.71
N GLY A 281 26.62 12.49 -9.47
CA GLY A 281 28.09 12.56 -9.40
C GLY A 281 28.74 11.67 -8.33
N VAL A 282 27.96 10.86 -7.62
CA VAL A 282 28.46 9.80 -6.70
C VAL A 282 28.07 8.41 -7.20
N ALA A 283 28.64 7.38 -6.58
CA ALA A 283 28.26 5.99 -6.82
C ALA A 283 26.78 5.76 -6.54
N TRP A 284 26.17 4.83 -7.28
CA TRP A 284 24.83 4.34 -7.05
C TRP A 284 24.80 3.46 -5.79
N SER A 285 23.61 3.22 -5.25
CA SER A 285 23.42 2.28 -4.15
C SER A 285 23.35 0.85 -4.68
N SER A 286 24.22 -0.04 -4.21
CA SER A 286 24.15 -1.46 -4.56
C SER A 286 22.99 -2.12 -3.82
N LEU A 287 22.32 -3.10 -4.42
CA LEU A 287 21.37 -3.99 -3.75
C LEU A 287 22.00 -5.38 -3.69
N THR A 288 22.47 -5.76 -2.49
CA THR A 288 23.05 -7.08 -2.25
C THR A 288 22.07 -7.94 -1.47
N ALA A 289 21.77 -9.15 -1.95
CA ALA A 289 20.92 -10.07 -1.21
C ALA A 289 21.55 -10.42 0.15
N PRO A 290 20.78 -10.47 1.25
CA PRO A 290 21.29 -10.90 2.54
C PRO A 290 21.79 -12.36 2.45
N MET A 291 22.97 -12.62 3.01
CA MET A 291 23.56 -13.97 3.10
C MET A 291 22.87 -14.85 4.14
#